data_AF-A0A838U6A2-F1
#
_entry.id   AF-A0A838U6A2-F1
#
_cell.length_a   1.000
_cell.length_b   1.000
_cell.length_c   1.000
_cell.angle_alpha   90.00
_cell.angle_beta   90.00
_cell.angle_gamma   90.00
#
_symmetry.space_group_name_H-M   'P 1'
#
loop_
_entity.id
_entity.type
_entity.pdbx_description
1 polymer ?
#
loop_
_entity_poly.entity_id
_entity_poly.type
_entity_poly.pdbx_seq_one_letter_code
_entity_poly.pdbx_strand_id
1 'polypeptide(L)' 'MKGYNTAKQTAERLGISDARVRQMIRDGVIKNAKKFGRDNAIPESEIIRLKSSERKPGRPAKPKG' A
#
# COMPACT_ATOMS: atom_id res chain seq x y z
N MET A 1 2.28 -18.42 -1.22
CA MET A 1 1.77 -17.63 -0.07
C MET A 1 0.30 -17.31 -0.33
N LYS A 2 -0.65 -17.89 0.41
CA LYS A 2 -2.07 -17.47 0.34
C LYS A 2 -2.24 -16.17 1.14
N GLY A 3 -3.02 -15.22 0.62
CA GLY A 3 -3.40 -13.98 1.34
C GLY A 3 -2.40 -12.82 1.29
N TYR A 4 -1.35 -12.86 0.46
CA TYR A 4 -0.45 -11.73 0.20
C TYR A 4 -0.52 -11.31 -1.27
N ASN A 5 -0.38 -10.01 -1.50
CA ASN A 5 -0.39 -9.38 -2.82
C ASN A 5 0.92 -8.61 -3.02
N THR A 6 1.39 -8.54 -4.26
CA THR A 6 2.52 -7.66 -4.61
C THR A 6 2.11 -6.19 -4.58
N ALA A 7 3.08 -5.26 -4.60
CA ALA A 7 2.78 -3.84 -4.71
C ALA A 7 1.94 -3.53 -5.96
N LYS A 8 2.20 -4.22 -7.08
CA LYS A 8 1.44 -4.08 -8.33
C LYS A 8 -0.02 -4.54 -8.17
N GLN A 9 -0.24 -5.73 -7.61
CA GLN A 9 -1.60 -6.25 -7.39
C GLN A 9 -2.39 -5.37 -6.42
N THR A 10 -1.73 -4.89 -5.36
CA THR A 10 -2.35 -3.94 -4.43
C THR A 10 -2.70 -2.62 -5.11
N ALA A 11 -1.83 -2.11 -5.98
CA ALA A 11 -2.07 -0.88 -6.75
C ALA A 11 -3.33 -1.01 -7.63
N GLU A 12 -3.45 -2.10 -8.39
CA GLU A 12 -4.62 -2.41 -9.21
C GLU A 12 -5.89 -2.52 -8.35
N ARG A 13 -5.82 -3.21 -7.21
CA ARG A 13 -6.97 -3.38 -6.31
C ARG A 13 -7.42 -2.06 -5.67
N LEU A 14 -6.50 -1.13 -5.42
CA LEU A 14 -6.78 0.17 -4.80
C LEU A 14 -7.03 1.28 -5.82
N GLY A 15 -6.80 1.04 -7.11
CA GLY A 15 -6.91 2.06 -8.16
C GLY A 15 -5.87 3.19 -8.03
N ILE A 16 -4.66 2.86 -7.58
CA ILE A 16 -3.55 3.82 -7.41
C ILE A 16 -2.29 3.33 -8.11
N SER A 17 -1.22 4.13 -8.13
CA SER A 17 0.08 3.69 -8.68
C SER A 17 0.85 2.79 -7.72
N ASP A 18 1.69 1.93 -8.28
CA ASP A 18 2.65 1.09 -7.55
C ASP A 18 3.63 1.93 -6.71
N ALA A 19 4.08 3.07 -7.25
CA ALA A 19 4.89 4.04 -6.52
C ALA A 19 4.16 4.58 -5.29
N ARG A 20 2.84 4.84 -5.39
CA ARG A 20 2.04 5.28 -4.25
C ARG A 20 1.93 4.19 -3.19
N VAL A 21 1.74 2.93 -3.58
CA VAL A 21 1.75 1.79 -2.65
C VAL A 21 3.09 1.71 -1.91
N ARG A 22 4.22 1.82 -2.63
CA ARG A 22 5.56 1.81 -2.02
C ARG A 22 5.75 2.98 -1.07
N GLN A 23 5.27 4.17 -1.43
CA GLN A 23 5.30 5.34 -0.56
C GLN A 23 4.44 5.11 0.70
N MET A 24 3.25 4.53 0.59
CA MET A 24 2.39 4.21 1.73
C MET A 24 3.04 3.20 2.69
N ILE A 25 3.85 2.28 2.16
CA ILE A 25 4.65 1.36 3.00
C ILE A 25 5.75 2.15 3.73
N ARG A 26 6.46 3.04 3.03
CA ARG A 26 7.48 3.91 3.64
C ARG A 26 6.91 4.86 4.69
N ASP A 27 5.72 5.39 4.45
CA ASP A 27 5.00 6.31 5.35
C ASP A 27 4.38 5.58 6.56
N GLY A 28 4.49 4.24 6.63
CA GLY A 28 3.88 3.43 7.69
C GLY A 28 2.35 3.36 7.60
N VAL A 29 1.77 3.80 6.48
CA VAL A 29 0.33 3.68 6.22
C VAL A 29 -0.04 2.22 6.01
N ILE A 30 0.78 1.46 5.26
CA ILE A 30 0.67 -0.01 5.17
C ILE A 30 1.66 -0.61 6.17
N LYS A 31 1.16 -1.11 7.30
CA LYS A 31 2.02 -1.47 8.45
C LYS A 31 2.62 -2.87 8.36
N ASN A 32 1.88 -3.80 7.77
CA ASN A 32 2.22 -5.23 7.78
C ASN A 32 2.80 -5.74 6.45
N ALA A 33 3.32 -4.83 5.61
CA ALA A 33 4.01 -5.23 4.39
C ALA A 33 5.35 -5.88 4.72
N LYS A 34 5.66 -7.00 4.06
CA LYS A 34 6.93 -7.72 4.20
C LYS A 34 7.76 -7.57 2.93
N LYS A 35 9.05 -7.31 3.05
CA LYS A 35 9.95 -7.30 1.90
C LYS A 35 10.15 -8.73 1.39
N PHE A 36 9.91 -8.96 0.10
CA PHE A 36 10.10 -10.25 -0.56
C PHE A 36 10.91 -10.04 -1.84
N GLY A 37 12.22 -10.24 -1.75
CA GLY A 37 13.16 -9.95 -2.84
C GLY A 37 13.15 -8.47 -3.22
N ARG A 38 12.75 -8.18 -4.46
CA ARG A 38 12.66 -6.82 -5.02
C ARG A 38 11.28 -6.17 -4.82
N ASP A 39 10.31 -6.90 -4.27
CA ASP A 39 8.93 -6.43 -4.09
C ASP A 39 8.52 -6.46 -2.61
N ASN A 40 7.32 -5.93 -2.33
CA ASN A 40 6.68 -5.95 -1.03
C ASN A 40 5.45 -6.86 -1.08
N ALA A 41 5.43 -7.86 -0.21
CA ALA A 41 4.28 -8.72 0.04
C ALA A 41 3.35 -8.04 1.05
N ILE A 42 2.18 -7.62 0.57
CA ILE A 42 1.17 -6.87 1.32
C ILE A 42 0.03 -7.82 1.67
N PRO A 43 -0.31 -7.99 2.95
CA PRO A 43 -1.41 -8.88 3.35
C PRO A 43 -2.74 -8.31 2.86
N GLU A 44 -3.66 -9.19 2.48
CA GLU A 44 -4.98 -8.81 1.97
C GLU A 44 -5.79 -7.98 2.97
N SER A 45 -5.60 -8.21 4.28
CA SER A 45 -6.21 -7.41 5.35
C SER A 45 -5.90 -5.92 5.25
N GLU A 46 -4.68 -5.55 4.84
CA GLU A 46 -4.32 -4.14 4.65
C GLU A 46 -5.02 -3.53 3.43
N ILE A 47 -5.26 -4.32 2.38
CA ILE A 47 -6.01 -3.86 1.20
C ILE A 47 -7.46 -3.61 1.57
N ILE A 48 -8.08 -4.52 2.33
CA ILE A 48 -9.46 -4.37 2.82
C ILE A 48 -9.57 -3.12 3.69
N ARG A 49 -8.64 -2.94 4.64
CA ARG A 49 -8.60 -1.76 5.52
C ARG A 49 -8.47 -0.44 4.75
N LEU A 50 -7.69 -0.43 3.67
CA LEU A 50 -7.52 0.77 2.84
C LEU A 50 -8.73 1.04 1.95
N LYS A 51 -9.42 0.00 1.47
CA LYS A 51 -10.68 0.15 0.74
C LYS A 51 -11.82 0.65 1.62
N SER A 52 -11.87 0.21 2.88
CA SER A 52 -12.91 0.63 3.82
C SER A 52 -12.67 2.02 4.40
N SER A 53 -11.46 2.56 4.31
CA SER A 53 -11.21 3.94 4.70
C SER A 53 -11.76 4.88 3.63
N GLU A 54 -12.77 5.69 3.96
CA GLU A 54 -13.37 6.70 3.06
C GLU A 54 -12.38 7.76 2.57
N ARG A 55 -11.16 7.78 3.12
CA ARG A 55 -10.07 8.61 2.62
C ARG A 55 -9.50 7.95 1.38
N LYS A 56 -9.91 8.43 0.20
CA LYS A 56 -9.08 8.29 -1.02
C LYS A 56 -7.66 8.72 -0.62
N PRO A 57 -6.61 7.91 -0.89
CA PRO A 57 -5.24 8.29 -0.58
C PRO A 57 -4.89 9.56 -1.36
N GLY A 58 -5.16 10.72 -0.76
CA GLY A 58 -4.93 12.03 -1.36
C GLY A 58 -3.43 12.28 -1.52
N ARG A 59 -3.09 13.42 -2.13
CA ARG A 59 -1.70 13.86 -2.26
C ARG A 59 -1.05 13.81 -0.87
N PRO A 60 0.12 13.17 -0.71
CA PRO A 60 0.84 13.21 0.56
C PRO A 60 1.04 14.68 0.96
N ALA A 61 0.90 14.97 2.26
CA ALA A 61 1.15 16.32 2.77
C ALA A 61 2.57 16.75 2.38
N LYS A 62 2.73 18.00 1.96
CA LYS A 62 4.06 18.55 1.67
C LYS A 62 4.91 18.40 2.95
N PRO A 63 6.12 17.83 2.88
CA PRO A 63 7.01 17.85 4.03
C PRO A 63 7.23 19.30 4.43
N LYS A 64 7.03 19.61 5.72
CA LYS A 64 7.44 20.91 6.27
C LYS A 64 8.97 20.88 6.35
N GLY A 65 9.61 21.35 5.29
CA GLY A 65 11.03 21.72 5.27
C GLY A 65 11.19 23.20 5.59
#